data_AF-A0A316NK02-F1
#
_entry.id   AF-A0A316NK02-F1
#
_cell.length_a   1.000
_cell.length_b   1.000
_cell.length_c   1.000
_cell.angle_alpha   90.00
_cell.angle_beta   90.00
_cell.angle_gamma   90.00
#
_symmetry.space_group_name_H-M   'P 1'
#
loop_
_entity.id
_entity.type
_entity.pdbx_description
1 polymer ?
#
loop_
_entity_poly.entity_id
_entity_poly.type
_entity_poly.pdbx_seq_one_letter_code
_entity_poly.pdbx_strand_id
1 'polypeptide(L)'
;MTTEQLVNAALNYPYMIDILAYTSYSTGFRVLAENFNGLKELLEREDAAQKLAQKMQATPVCVNTRAMPEDALFDLVNQSIFLDILMAQPEFLNKLTAEESEALFAFVDNTAANEESNQKNNIQAMRTNAIPETYDFTHKTFFNAISEQFETYREKDTIQTRGGLTVNVERWTASDVDWTLTEIMAAARDWQAKYPNVKILQNATRRYNCHSYAWYSQSHSSNMLVIRSAVNYLNDPYSTKVGTPSPGLKIYYDDTRPQIDDNHSGIIVSVTSSQVIVASKWGESILAEHTTTQCPYYNSRDIQYWRY
;
A
#
# COMPACT_ATOMS: atom_id res chain seq x y z
N MET A 1 -31.81 6.95 20.32
CA MET A 1 -31.04 5.80 19.81
C MET A 1 -29.62 5.93 20.35
N THR A 2 -29.05 4.88 20.94
CA THR A 2 -27.65 4.89 21.37
C THR A 2 -26.70 4.84 20.16
N THR A 3 -25.44 5.23 20.32
CA THR A 3 -24.44 5.12 19.24
C THR A 3 -24.28 3.66 18.77
N GLU A 4 -24.33 2.69 19.68
CA GLU A 4 -24.30 1.27 19.34
C GLU A 4 -25.52 0.83 18.51
N GLN A 5 -26.73 1.29 18.87
CA GLN A 5 -27.93 1.03 18.09
C GLN A 5 -27.83 1.68 16.69
N LEU A 6 -27.23 2.86 16.60
CA LEU A 6 -27.02 3.58 15.35
C LEU A 6 -25.98 2.89 14.45
N VAL A 7 -24.88 2.39 15.01
CA VAL A 7 -23.89 1.56 14.29
C VAL A 7 -24.58 0.34 13.67
N ASN A 8 -25.37 -0.39 14.46
CA ASN A 8 -26.10 -1.55 13.95
C ASN A 8 -27.13 -1.15 12.89
N ALA A 9 -27.84 -0.02 13.06
CA ALA A 9 -28.78 0.48 12.05
C ALA A 9 -28.07 0.87 10.75
N ALA A 10 -26.88 1.47 10.82
CA ALA A 10 -26.08 1.85 9.66
C ALA A 10 -25.59 0.60 8.90
N LEU A 11 -25.02 -0.39 9.60
CA LEU A 11 -24.52 -1.62 8.96
C LEU A 11 -25.62 -2.45 8.29
N ASN A 12 -26.87 -2.34 8.76
CA ASN A 12 -28.03 -3.00 8.16
C ASN A 12 -28.75 -2.12 7.12
N TYR A 13 -28.17 -0.97 6.75
CA TYR A 13 -28.75 -0.11 5.73
C TYR A 13 -28.70 -0.84 4.36
N PRO A 14 -29.84 -1.04 3.66
CA PRO A 14 -29.87 -1.86 2.44
C PRO A 14 -28.94 -1.38 1.32
N TYR A 15 -28.65 -0.08 1.27
CA TYR A 15 -27.79 0.54 0.26
C TYR A 15 -26.35 0.79 0.75
N MET A 16 -25.93 0.21 1.88
CA MET A 16 -24.52 0.28 2.32
C MET A 16 -23.58 -0.35 1.27
N ILE A 17 -24.08 -1.37 0.54
CA ILE A 17 -23.40 -2.03 -0.57
C ILE A 17 -23.04 -1.07 -1.72
N ASP A 18 -23.74 0.06 -1.85
CA ASP A 18 -23.48 1.03 -2.90
C ASP A 18 -22.07 1.62 -2.80
N ILE A 19 -21.43 1.60 -1.62
CA ILE A 19 -20.03 2.02 -1.46
C ILE A 19 -19.11 1.22 -2.39
N LEU A 20 -19.36 -0.07 -2.57
CA LEU A 20 -18.54 -0.96 -3.39
C LEU A 20 -18.74 -0.73 -4.90
N ALA A 21 -19.75 0.03 -5.31
CA ALA A 21 -20.04 0.33 -6.72
C ALA A 21 -19.22 1.51 -7.27
N TYR A 22 -18.48 2.22 -6.41
CA TYR A 22 -17.63 3.35 -6.80
C TYR A 22 -16.19 2.90 -7.04
N THR A 23 -15.43 3.74 -7.76
CA THR A 23 -14.01 3.49 -8.06
C THR A 23 -13.12 3.52 -6.82
N SER A 24 -13.57 4.15 -5.73
CA SER A 24 -12.91 4.12 -4.42
C SER A 24 -13.94 4.04 -3.30
N TYR A 25 -13.59 3.35 -2.20
CA TYR A 25 -14.39 3.27 -0.98
C TYR A 25 -14.63 4.65 -0.37
N SER A 26 -13.64 5.55 -0.40
CA SER A 26 -13.79 6.94 0.05
C SER A 26 -14.88 7.69 -0.73
N THR A 27 -14.92 7.54 -2.06
CA THR A 27 -15.96 8.17 -2.90
C THR A 27 -17.33 7.60 -2.57
N GLY A 28 -17.43 6.27 -2.49
CA GLY A 28 -18.69 5.61 -2.15
C GLY A 28 -19.19 5.98 -0.75
N PHE A 29 -18.30 6.04 0.23
CA PHE A 29 -18.59 6.46 1.59
C PHE A 29 -19.16 7.89 1.63
N ARG A 30 -18.50 8.84 0.96
CA ARG A 30 -18.94 10.24 0.91
C ARG A 30 -20.33 10.36 0.29
N VAL A 31 -20.55 9.72 -0.86
CA VAL A 31 -21.86 9.75 -1.54
C VAL A 31 -22.94 9.12 -0.66
N LEU A 32 -22.64 8.03 0.04
CA LEU A 32 -23.58 7.42 0.98
C LEU A 32 -23.88 8.36 2.15
N ALA A 33 -22.86 8.97 2.76
CA ALA A 33 -23.00 9.89 3.88
C ALA A 33 -23.83 11.14 3.54
N GLU A 34 -23.75 11.62 2.30
CA GLU A 34 -24.57 12.72 1.78
C GLU A 34 -26.06 12.36 1.69
N ASN A 35 -26.39 11.09 1.46
CA ASN A 35 -27.76 10.63 1.16
C ASN A 35 -28.42 9.80 2.28
N PHE A 36 -27.64 9.33 3.26
CA PHE A 36 -28.11 8.49 4.36
C PHE A 36 -28.00 9.21 5.71
N ASN A 37 -29.14 9.68 6.23
CA ASN A 37 -29.22 10.39 7.52
C ASN A 37 -28.64 9.59 8.70
N GLY A 38 -28.71 8.27 8.68
CA GLY A 38 -28.16 7.44 9.76
C GLY A 38 -26.62 7.48 9.81
N LEU A 39 -25.96 7.48 8.65
CA LEU A 39 -24.51 7.62 8.58
C LEU A 39 -24.07 9.06 8.91
N LYS A 40 -24.83 10.06 8.46
CA LYS A 40 -24.61 11.46 8.86
C LYS A 40 -24.70 11.66 10.37
N GLU A 41 -25.74 11.11 11.01
CA GLU A 41 -25.88 11.14 12.47
C GLU A 41 -24.71 10.44 13.17
N LEU A 42 -24.23 9.32 12.61
CA LEU A 42 -23.11 8.57 13.16
C LEU A 42 -21.80 9.36 13.07
N LEU A 43 -21.59 10.11 11.98
CA LEU A 43 -20.45 11.02 11.82
C LEU A 43 -20.45 12.16 12.85
N GLU A 44 -21.60 12.54 13.40
CA GLU A 44 -21.68 13.60 14.42
C GLU A 44 -21.45 13.09 15.85
N ARG A 45 -21.46 11.77 16.07
CA ARG A 45 -21.23 11.19 17.41
C ARG A 45 -19.74 11.18 17.76
N GLU A 46 -19.43 11.66 18.96
CA GLU A 46 -18.06 11.68 19.51
C GLU A 46 -17.53 10.25 19.75
N ASP A 47 -18.38 9.35 20.23
CA ASP A 47 -18.01 7.97 20.57
C ASP A 47 -18.18 6.96 19.41
N ALA A 48 -18.49 7.44 18.20
CA ALA A 48 -18.79 6.56 17.06
C ALA A 48 -17.63 5.65 16.67
N ALA A 49 -16.40 6.18 16.64
CA ALA A 49 -15.23 5.42 16.24
C ALA A 49 -14.95 4.28 17.22
N GLN A 50 -15.07 4.52 18.52
CA GLN A 50 -14.93 3.51 19.56
C GLN A 50 -16.02 2.44 19.44
N LYS A 51 -17.26 2.82 19.13
CA LYS A 51 -18.37 1.86 18.95
C LYS A 51 -18.25 1.03 17.68
N LEU A 52 -17.76 1.61 16.59
CA LEU A 52 -17.45 0.87 15.37
C LEU A 52 -16.27 -0.10 15.59
N ALA A 53 -15.20 0.33 16.26
CA ALA A 53 -14.07 -0.53 16.61
C ALA A 53 -14.49 -1.69 17.53
N GLN A 54 -15.31 -1.42 18.55
CA GLN A 54 -15.90 -2.46 19.42
C GLN A 54 -16.74 -3.45 18.61
N LYS A 55 -17.55 -2.96 17.67
CA LYS A 55 -18.36 -3.81 16.79
C LYS A 55 -17.47 -4.67 15.89
N MET A 56 -16.41 -4.10 15.31
CA MET A 56 -15.43 -4.82 14.51
C MET A 56 -14.76 -5.94 15.30
N GLN A 57 -14.31 -5.67 16.53
CA GLN A 57 -13.70 -6.68 17.40
C GLN A 57 -14.66 -7.80 17.83
N ALA A 58 -15.95 -7.49 17.92
CA ALA A 58 -16.99 -8.45 18.30
C ALA A 58 -17.53 -9.26 17.11
N THR A 59 -17.32 -8.80 15.87
CA THR A 59 -17.78 -9.51 14.66
C THR A 59 -16.85 -10.70 14.38
N PRO A 60 -17.39 -11.94 14.32
CA PRO A 60 -16.57 -13.12 14.04
C PRO A 60 -16.00 -13.12 12.63
N VAL A 61 -14.76 -13.59 12.48
CA VAL A 61 -14.16 -13.90 11.19
C VAL A 61 -14.71 -15.23 10.68
N CYS A 62 -15.18 -15.28 9.43
CA CYS A 62 -15.71 -16.51 8.85
C CYS A 62 -14.57 -17.46 8.45
N VAL A 63 -14.34 -18.49 9.25
CA VAL A 63 -13.29 -19.50 9.02
C VAL A 63 -13.77 -20.78 8.33
N ASN A 64 -15.07 -20.90 8.03
CA ASN A 64 -15.64 -22.08 7.36
C ASN A 64 -16.96 -21.73 6.64
N THR A 65 -16.89 -21.51 5.33
CA THR A 65 -18.04 -21.05 4.54
C THR A 65 -19.05 -22.16 4.27
N ARG A 66 -18.59 -23.41 4.14
CA ARG A 66 -19.44 -24.57 3.80
C ARG A 66 -20.42 -24.95 4.90
N ALA A 67 -20.15 -24.54 6.14
CA ALA A 67 -21.01 -24.79 7.28
C ALA A 67 -22.10 -23.71 7.48
N MET A 68 -22.06 -22.62 6.71
CA MET A 68 -22.99 -21.50 6.87
C MET A 68 -24.05 -21.51 5.76
N PRO A 69 -25.31 -21.19 6.09
CA PRO A 69 -26.31 -20.80 5.10
C PRO A 69 -25.78 -19.62 4.25
N GLU A 70 -26.09 -19.63 2.95
CA GLU A 70 -25.53 -18.67 1.98
C GLU A 70 -25.90 -17.22 2.30
N ASP A 71 -27.13 -16.99 2.77
CA ASP A 71 -27.63 -15.68 3.23
C ASP A 71 -26.87 -15.20 4.48
N ALA A 72 -26.71 -16.07 5.48
CA ALA A 72 -25.96 -15.75 6.69
C ALA A 72 -24.47 -15.49 6.43
N LEU A 73 -23.89 -16.19 5.45
CA LEU A 73 -22.52 -15.97 5.00
C LEU A 73 -22.37 -14.60 4.32
N PHE A 74 -23.29 -14.28 3.41
CA PHE A 74 -23.30 -13.01 2.67
C PHE A 74 -23.42 -11.81 3.61
N ASP A 75 -24.34 -11.88 4.59
CA ASP A 75 -24.53 -10.81 5.58
C ASP A 75 -23.31 -10.63 6.47
N LEU A 76 -22.69 -11.73 6.94
CA LEU A 76 -21.49 -11.67 7.77
C LEU A 76 -20.31 -11.05 7.01
N VAL A 77 -20.08 -11.49 5.78
CA VAL A 77 -19.01 -10.97 4.92
C VAL A 77 -19.19 -9.47 4.67
N ASN A 78 -20.38 -9.05 4.27
CA ASN A 78 -20.66 -7.64 4.01
C ASN A 78 -20.53 -6.78 5.26
N GLN A 79 -21.01 -7.25 6.42
CA GLN A 79 -20.82 -6.54 7.67
C GLN A 79 -19.34 -6.32 8.00
N SER A 80 -18.50 -7.33 7.82
CA SER A 80 -17.06 -7.20 8.04
C SER A 80 -16.42 -6.21 7.05
N ILE A 81 -16.77 -6.30 5.76
CA ILE A 81 -16.30 -5.37 4.72
C ILE A 81 -16.69 -3.92 5.05
N PHE A 82 -17.93 -3.67 5.47
CA PHE A 82 -18.37 -2.31 5.79
C PHE A 82 -17.77 -1.80 7.10
N LEU A 83 -17.55 -2.66 8.09
CA LEU A 83 -16.81 -2.29 9.30
C LEU A 83 -15.39 -1.86 8.95
N ASP A 84 -14.72 -2.60 8.08
CA ASP A 84 -13.38 -2.26 7.56
C ASP A 84 -13.39 -0.92 6.84
N ILE A 85 -14.31 -0.72 5.90
CA ILE A 85 -14.40 0.52 5.11
C ILE A 85 -14.71 1.72 6.01
N LEU A 86 -15.71 1.61 6.90
CA LEU A 86 -16.12 2.70 7.78
C LEU A 86 -14.99 3.06 8.74
N MET A 87 -14.38 2.07 9.39
CA MET A 87 -13.26 2.32 10.32
C MET A 87 -12.01 2.83 9.62
N ALA A 88 -11.88 2.66 8.30
CA ALA A 88 -10.77 3.21 7.53
C ALA A 88 -10.98 4.69 7.13
N GLN A 89 -12.17 5.26 7.30
CA GLN A 89 -12.42 6.64 6.90
C GLN A 89 -11.83 7.63 7.92
N PRO A 90 -11.25 8.75 7.47
CA PRO A 90 -10.60 9.72 8.35
C PRO A 90 -11.57 10.36 9.35
N GLU A 91 -12.85 10.49 8.98
CA GLU A 91 -13.90 11.01 9.84
C GLU A 91 -14.15 10.15 11.10
N PHE A 92 -13.80 8.86 11.04
CA PHE A 92 -13.84 7.96 12.20
C PHE A 92 -12.45 7.74 12.80
N LEU A 93 -11.42 7.47 11.99
CA LEU A 93 -10.06 7.22 12.50
C LEU A 93 -9.53 8.39 13.35
N ASN A 94 -9.74 9.63 12.91
CA ASN A 94 -9.22 10.81 13.61
C ASN A 94 -9.91 11.09 14.95
N LYS A 95 -10.97 10.33 15.30
CA LYS A 95 -11.65 10.42 16.59
C LYS A 95 -11.10 9.45 17.64
N LEU A 96 -10.25 8.52 17.24
CA LEU A 96 -9.57 7.62 18.17
C LEU A 96 -8.36 8.32 18.80
N THR A 97 -8.03 7.97 20.04
CA THR A 97 -6.72 8.32 20.59
C THR A 97 -5.60 7.54 19.89
N ALA A 98 -4.34 7.92 20.15
CA ALA A 98 -3.20 7.18 19.64
C ALA A 98 -3.21 5.71 20.13
N GLU A 99 -3.53 5.50 21.41
CA GLU A 99 -3.62 4.17 22.02
C GLU A 99 -4.79 3.35 21.44
N GLU A 100 -5.94 3.99 21.22
CA GLU A 100 -7.10 3.32 20.60
C GLU A 100 -6.82 2.95 19.13
N SER A 101 -6.12 3.82 18.40
CA SER A 101 -5.71 3.57 17.03
C SER A 101 -4.71 2.42 16.97
N GLU A 102 -3.68 2.41 17.81
CA GLU A 102 -2.69 1.33 17.89
C GLU A 102 -3.35 -0.01 18.20
N ALA A 103 -4.30 -0.04 19.15
CA ALA A 103 -5.06 -1.24 19.47
C ALA A 103 -5.93 -1.74 18.30
N LEU A 104 -6.55 -0.83 17.54
CA LEU A 104 -7.29 -1.16 16.33
C LEU A 104 -6.38 -1.77 15.27
N PHE A 105 -5.27 -1.11 14.93
CA PHE A 105 -4.32 -1.61 13.94
C PHE A 105 -3.76 -2.98 14.33
N ALA A 106 -3.37 -3.16 15.60
CA ALA A 106 -2.91 -4.44 16.09
C ALA A 106 -3.98 -5.54 15.99
N PHE A 107 -5.25 -5.22 16.24
CA PHE A 107 -6.35 -6.17 16.06
C PHE A 107 -6.51 -6.58 14.59
N VAL A 108 -6.55 -5.61 13.68
CA VAL A 108 -6.68 -5.84 12.24
C VAL A 108 -5.51 -6.66 11.71
N ASP A 109 -4.26 -6.29 12.05
CA ASP A 109 -3.03 -6.99 11.66
C ASP A 109 -3.02 -8.45 12.13
N ASN A 110 -3.30 -8.67 13.42
CA ASN A 110 -3.33 -10.01 13.99
C ASN A 110 -4.42 -10.87 13.34
N THR A 111 -5.57 -10.28 13.02
CA THR A 111 -6.68 -10.99 12.40
C THR A 111 -6.32 -11.38 10.96
N ALA A 112 -5.77 -10.46 10.17
CA ALA A 112 -5.29 -10.72 8.82
C ALA A 112 -4.16 -11.78 8.78
N ALA A 113 -3.21 -11.72 9.74
CA ALA A 113 -2.14 -12.72 9.84
C ALA A 113 -2.66 -14.12 10.23
N ASN A 114 -3.67 -14.19 11.10
CA ASN A 114 -4.33 -15.44 11.47
C ASN A 114 -5.09 -16.05 10.27
N GLU A 115 -5.74 -15.22 9.45
CA GLU A 115 -6.37 -15.65 8.20
C GLU A 115 -5.36 -16.23 7.21
N GLU A 116 -4.23 -15.55 6.99
CA GLU A 116 -3.16 -16.03 6.09
C GLU A 116 -2.53 -17.35 6.59
N SER A 117 -2.31 -17.47 7.90
CA SER A 117 -1.82 -18.70 8.53
C SER A 117 -2.80 -19.87 8.36
N ASN A 118 -4.09 -19.62 8.58
CA ASN A 118 -5.14 -20.61 8.33
C ASN A 118 -5.16 -21.03 6.86
N GLN A 119 -5.00 -20.10 5.92
CA GLN A 119 -4.90 -20.39 4.50
C GLN A 119 -3.69 -21.27 4.16
N LYS A 120 -2.49 -20.99 4.69
CA LYS A 120 -1.28 -21.80 4.47
C LYS A 120 -1.45 -23.24 5.00
N ASN A 121 -2.04 -23.38 6.19
CA ASN A 121 -2.39 -24.68 6.75
C ASN A 121 -3.44 -25.40 5.88
N ASN A 122 -4.38 -24.66 5.31
CA ASN A 122 -5.41 -25.19 4.41
C ASN A 122 -4.85 -25.59 3.04
N ILE A 123 -3.86 -24.90 2.48
CA ILE A 123 -3.18 -25.30 1.23
C ILE A 123 -2.44 -26.65 1.42
N GLN A 124 -1.84 -26.87 2.58
CA GLN A 124 -1.20 -28.15 2.92
C GLN A 124 -2.24 -29.28 3.09
N ALA A 125 -3.46 -28.97 3.55
CA ALA A 125 -4.56 -29.92 3.72
C ALA A 125 -5.50 -30.05 2.48
N MET A 126 -5.46 -29.11 1.54
CA MET A 126 -6.09 -29.24 0.21
C MET A 126 -5.46 -30.38 -0.58
N ARG A 127 -4.18 -30.70 -0.32
CA ARG A 127 -3.51 -31.90 -0.83
C ARG A 127 -4.09 -33.20 -0.29
N THR A 128 -4.93 -33.15 0.75
CA THR A 128 -5.55 -34.32 1.41
C THR A 128 -7.08 -34.32 1.38
N ASN A 129 -7.71 -33.44 0.57
CA ASN A 129 -9.19 -33.35 0.40
C ASN A 129 -10.00 -33.10 1.68
N ALA A 130 -9.38 -32.56 2.74
CA ALA A 130 -9.96 -32.59 4.08
C ALA A 130 -10.39 -31.24 4.70
N ILE A 131 -10.42 -30.11 3.97
CA ILE A 131 -10.80 -28.81 4.59
C ILE A 131 -11.84 -27.99 3.79
N PRO A 132 -12.81 -27.36 4.48
CA PRO A 132 -13.79 -26.42 3.91
C PRO A 132 -13.18 -25.15 3.31
N GLU A 133 -13.86 -24.57 2.31
CA GLU A 133 -13.51 -23.27 1.73
C GLU A 133 -13.56 -22.17 2.80
N THR A 134 -12.55 -21.31 2.82
CA THR A 134 -12.46 -20.11 3.68
C THR A 134 -12.68 -18.88 2.80
N TYR A 135 -13.51 -17.93 3.26
CA TYR A 135 -13.72 -16.67 2.53
C TYR A 135 -12.58 -15.70 2.88
N ASP A 136 -11.79 -15.28 1.88
CA ASP A 136 -10.48 -14.61 2.02
C ASP A 136 -10.55 -13.08 1.83
N PHE A 137 -11.36 -12.37 2.62
CA PHE A 137 -11.54 -10.91 2.41
C PHE A 137 -11.60 -10.05 3.67
N THR A 138 -11.57 -10.62 4.87
CA THR A 138 -11.78 -9.83 6.08
C THR A 138 -10.49 -9.12 6.52
N HIS A 139 -10.59 -7.83 6.85
CA HIS A 139 -9.52 -6.94 7.30
C HIS A 139 -8.42 -6.54 6.28
N LYS A 140 -8.22 -7.29 5.18
CA LYS A 140 -7.47 -6.75 4.02
C LYS A 140 -8.15 -5.52 3.42
N THR A 141 -9.49 -5.49 3.46
CA THR A 141 -10.30 -4.36 2.99
C THR A 141 -10.04 -3.11 3.83
N PHE A 142 -9.75 -3.24 5.13
CA PHE A 142 -9.39 -2.11 5.98
C PHE A 142 -8.09 -1.47 5.50
N PHE A 143 -7.05 -2.26 5.20
CA PHE A 143 -5.81 -1.73 4.65
C PHE A 143 -5.98 -1.16 3.23
N ASN A 144 -6.84 -1.75 2.40
CA ASN A 144 -7.18 -1.20 1.08
C ASN A 144 -7.89 0.16 1.21
N ALA A 145 -8.88 0.28 2.10
CA ALA A 145 -9.61 1.51 2.33
C ALA A 145 -8.78 2.59 3.03
N ILE A 146 -7.87 2.21 3.95
CA ILE A 146 -6.91 3.13 4.55
C ILE A 146 -5.88 3.59 3.51
N SER A 147 -5.41 2.70 2.64
CA SER A 147 -4.47 3.08 1.59
C SER A 147 -5.08 4.00 0.54
N GLU A 148 -6.41 4.03 0.37
CA GLU A 148 -7.09 5.10 -0.36
C GLU A 148 -6.97 6.47 0.33
N GLN A 149 -6.93 6.54 1.67
CA GLN A 149 -6.66 7.79 2.40
C GLN A 149 -5.19 8.21 2.30
N PHE A 150 -4.34 7.24 1.97
CA PHE A 150 -2.95 7.45 1.59
C PHE A 150 -2.76 7.48 0.06
N GLU A 151 -3.83 7.59 -0.74
CA GLU A 151 -3.69 8.21 -2.06
C GLU A 151 -3.26 9.64 -1.79
N THR A 152 -1.95 9.81 -1.69
CA THR A 152 -1.27 11.08 -1.84
C THR A 152 -1.95 11.73 -3.02
N TYR A 153 -2.55 12.90 -2.81
CA TYR A 153 -3.19 13.74 -3.82
C TYR A 153 -2.10 14.30 -4.73
N ARG A 154 -1.34 13.40 -5.34
CA ARG A 154 -0.33 13.76 -6.32
C ARG A 154 -1.09 14.15 -7.56
N GLU A 155 -0.92 15.39 -7.95
CA GLU A 155 -1.46 15.85 -9.20
C GLU A 155 -0.83 15.05 -10.34
N LYS A 156 -1.67 14.54 -11.25
CA LYS A 156 -1.18 13.93 -12.49
C LYS A 156 -0.57 15.04 -13.34
N ASP A 157 0.67 14.83 -13.76
CA ASP A 157 1.42 15.79 -14.57
C ASP A 157 2.24 15.03 -15.62
N THR A 158 2.92 15.76 -16.48
CA THR A 158 3.84 15.19 -17.47
C THR A 158 5.18 15.91 -17.46
N ILE A 159 6.25 15.15 -17.66
CA ILE A 159 7.58 15.67 -17.94
C ILE A 159 8.08 15.12 -19.28
N GLN A 160 9.17 15.68 -19.79
CA GLN A 160 9.81 15.18 -21.00
C GLN A 160 11.16 14.54 -20.64
N THR A 161 11.46 13.40 -21.26
CA THR A 161 12.82 12.87 -21.31
C THR A 161 13.73 13.79 -22.14
N ARG A 162 15.05 13.51 -22.15
CA ARG A 162 16.02 14.30 -22.90
C ARG A 162 15.74 14.31 -24.41
N GLY A 163 15.26 13.21 -24.96
CA GLY A 163 14.84 13.07 -26.34
C GLY A 163 13.41 13.54 -26.63
N GLY A 164 12.69 14.07 -25.63
CA GLY A 164 11.35 14.63 -25.81
C GLY A 164 10.20 13.61 -25.78
N LEU A 165 10.40 12.44 -25.16
CA LEU A 165 9.30 11.51 -24.90
C LEU A 165 8.56 11.94 -23.64
N THR A 166 7.23 11.91 -23.71
CA THR A 166 6.36 12.33 -22.62
C THR A 166 6.28 11.23 -21.56
N VAL A 167 6.59 11.56 -20.31
CA VAL A 167 6.48 10.67 -19.16
C VAL A 167 5.34 11.14 -18.27
N ASN A 168 4.38 10.26 -18.00
CA ASN A 168 3.34 10.53 -17.02
C ASN A 168 3.92 10.43 -15.62
N VAL A 169 3.68 11.44 -14.81
CA VAL A 169 4.19 11.52 -13.44
C VAL A 169 3.09 11.92 -12.47
N GLU A 170 3.37 11.67 -11.21
CA GLU A 170 2.59 12.11 -10.08
C GLU A 170 3.42 13.12 -9.29
N ARG A 171 2.90 14.34 -9.15
CA ARG A 171 3.61 15.46 -8.51
C ARG A 171 3.13 15.67 -7.08
N TRP A 172 4.07 15.64 -6.15
CA TRP A 172 3.88 16.05 -4.76
C TRP A 172 3.64 17.56 -4.66
N THR A 173 2.63 17.92 -3.89
CA THR A 173 2.13 19.28 -3.67
C THR A 173 2.31 19.69 -2.22
N ALA A 174 2.02 20.95 -1.91
CA ALA A 174 2.10 21.46 -0.54
C ALA A 174 1.01 20.89 0.39
N SER A 175 -0.07 20.33 -0.17
CA SER A 175 -1.13 19.65 0.59
C SER A 175 -0.80 18.19 0.93
N ASP A 176 0.19 17.60 0.28
CA ASP A 176 0.57 16.22 0.52
C ASP A 176 1.40 16.08 1.80
N VAL A 177 1.08 15.07 2.60
CA VAL A 177 1.67 14.83 3.93
C VAL A 177 2.70 13.70 3.87
N ASP A 178 3.95 14.04 4.20
CA ASP A 178 5.04 13.06 4.29
C ASP A 178 4.96 12.27 5.61
N TRP A 179 5.81 11.27 5.77
CA TRP A 179 5.91 10.52 7.02
C TRP A 179 6.19 11.43 8.22
N THR A 180 5.58 11.10 9.36
CA THR A 180 5.94 11.72 10.64
C THR A 180 7.37 11.34 11.04
N LEU A 181 7.99 12.13 11.93
CA LEU A 181 9.33 11.81 12.45
C LEU A 181 9.40 10.42 13.11
N THR A 182 8.35 10.01 13.82
CA THR A 182 8.28 8.69 14.46
C THR A 182 8.26 7.57 13.42
N GLU A 183 7.45 7.69 12.37
CA GLU A 183 7.39 6.72 11.28
C GLU A 183 8.70 6.66 10.50
N ILE A 184 9.34 7.81 10.24
CA ILE A 184 10.67 7.87 9.60
C ILE A 184 11.70 7.08 10.42
N MET A 185 11.73 7.29 11.74
CA MET A 185 12.67 6.59 12.63
C MET A 185 12.34 5.10 12.77
N ALA A 186 11.06 4.71 12.74
CA ALA A 186 10.64 3.32 12.75
C ALA A 186 11.05 2.61 11.45
N ALA A 187 10.75 3.20 10.30
CA ALA A 187 11.11 2.66 8.99
C ALA A 187 12.62 2.45 8.86
N ALA A 188 13.44 3.43 9.25
CA ALA A 188 14.89 3.30 9.20
C ALA A 188 15.40 2.12 10.06
N ARG A 189 14.85 1.94 11.26
CA ARG A 189 15.19 0.81 12.16
C ARG A 189 14.79 -0.54 11.56
N ASP A 190 13.58 -0.65 11.06
CA ASP A 190 13.05 -1.90 10.50
C ASP A 190 13.84 -2.35 9.27
N TRP A 191 14.13 -1.43 8.35
CA TRP A 191 14.92 -1.73 7.16
C TRP A 191 16.36 -2.11 7.51
N GLN A 192 16.99 -1.44 8.47
CA GLN A 192 18.33 -1.79 8.94
C GLN A 192 18.35 -3.17 9.60
N ALA A 193 17.31 -3.55 10.36
CA ALA A 193 17.21 -4.86 10.99
C ALA A 193 17.04 -6.00 9.98
N LYS A 194 16.21 -5.79 8.94
CA LYS A 194 15.93 -6.79 7.90
C LYS A 194 17.07 -6.89 6.86
N TYR A 195 17.76 -5.78 6.58
CA TYR A 195 18.86 -5.69 5.61
C TYR A 195 20.13 -5.13 6.27
N PRO A 196 20.78 -5.89 7.18
CA PRO A 196 21.87 -5.38 8.00
C PRO A 196 23.13 -4.95 7.23
N ASN A 197 23.28 -5.42 5.99
CA ASN A 197 24.42 -5.11 5.12
C ASN A 197 24.18 -3.93 4.17
N VAL A 198 22.99 -3.31 4.24
CA VAL A 198 22.62 -2.15 3.42
C VAL A 198 22.95 -0.88 4.17
N LYS A 199 23.40 0.14 3.43
CA LYS A 199 23.71 1.46 3.98
C LYS A 199 22.58 2.43 3.64
N ILE A 200 21.85 2.88 4.66
CA ILE A 200 20.82 3.91 4.51
C ILE A 200 21.50 5.24 4.20
N LEU A 201 21.10 5.87 3.08
CA LEU A 201 21.60 7.17 2.63
C LEU A 201 20.70 8.32 3.06
N GLN A 202 19.37 8.12 2.98
CA GLN A 202 18.38 9.12 3.34
C GLN A 202 17.16 8.47 3.98
N ASN A 203 16.45 9.25 4.78
CA ASN A 203 15.25 8.88 5.51
C ASN A 203 14.07 8.54 4.59
N ALA A 204 13.03 7.95 5.20
CA ALA A 204 11.78 7.70 4.51
C ALA A 204 11.14 8.99 3.99
N THR A 205 10.59 8.94 2.79
CA THR A 205 9.82 10.04 2.21
C THR A 205 8.88 9.53 1.12
N ARG A 206 7.66 10.04 1.10
CA ARG A 206 6.69 9.78 0.04
C ARG A 206 6.98 10.60 -1.23
N ARG A 207 7.79 11.66 -1.18
CA ARG A 207 7.88 12.66 -2.26
C ARG A 207 8.37 12.15 -3.62
N TYR A 208 9.16 11.08 -3.66
CA TYR A 208 9.66 10.48 -4.90
C TYR A 208 9.93 8.98 -4.77
N ASN A 209 9.97 8.28 -5.90
CA ASN A 209 10.26 6.85 -5.98
C ASN A 209 11.59 6.53 -6.70
N CYS A 210 11.87 5.24 -6.88
CA CYS A 210 13.10 4.73 -7.47
C CYS A 210 13.34 5.20 -8.91
N HIS A 211 12.31 5.24 -9.75
CA HIS A 211 12.41 5.71 -11.12
C HIS A 211 12.71 7.20 -11.19
N SER A 212 12.00 8.01 -10.41
CA SER A 212 12.28 9.43 -10.31
C SER A 212 13.70 9.71 -9.82
N TYR A 213 14.18 8.96 -8.83
CA TYR A 213 15.56 9.06 -8.35
C TYR A 213 16.59 8.73 -9.45
N ALA A 214 16.38 7.63 -10.17
CA ALA A 214 17.34 7.13 -11.16
C ALA A 214 17.38 7.99 -12.42
N TRP A 215 16.21 8.38 -12.95
CA TRP A 215 16.05 8.92 -14.30
C TRP A 215 15.76 10.42 -14.36
N TYR A 216 15.33 11.02 -13.24
CA TYR A 216 14.94 12.44 -13.19
C TYR A 216 15.81 13.26 -12.24
N SER A 217 15.78 13.00 -10.93
CA SER A 217 16.49 13.82 -9.94
C SER A 217 16.91 13.03 -8.70
N GLN A 218 18.19 13.15 -8.33
CA GLN A 218 18.75 12.52 -7.13
C GLN A 218 18.56 13.37 -5.86
N SER A 219 17.96 14.56 -5.98
CA SER A 219 17.79 15.48 -4.85
C SER A 219 16.74 14.96 -3.87
N HIS A 220 17.16 14.54 -2.68
CA HIS A 220 16.23 14.09 -1.64
C HIS A 220 15.34 15.23 -1.13
N SER A 221 15.83 16.46 -1.07
CA SER A 221 15.07 17.59 -0.51
C SER A 221 14.11 18.22 -1.52
N SER A 222 14.38 18.12 -2.83
CA SER A 222 13.61 18.83 -3.86
C SER A 222 12.99 17.94 -4.95
N ASN A 223 13.23 16.63 -4.95
CA ASN A 223 12.53 15.72 -5.86
C ASN A 223 11.11 15.44 -5.33
N MET A 224 10.12 15.93 -6.08
CA MET A 224 8.69 15.87 -5.77
C MET A 224 7.92 14.98 -6.76
N LEU A 225 8.60 14.15 -7.56
CA LEU A 225 7.95 13.38 -8.62
C LEU A 225 7.99 11.89 -8.34
N VAL A 226 6.87 11.21 -8.56
CA VAL A 226 6.78 9.76 -8.71
C VAL A 226 6.57 9.41 -10.17
N ILE A 227 7.39 8.48 -10.64
CA ILE A 227 7.36 7.99 -12.02
C ILE A 227 6.94 6.53 -11.95
N ARG A 228 5.74 6.18 -12.41
CA ARG A 228 5.23 4.79 -12.32
C ARG A 228 5.95 3.82 -13.26
N SER A 229 6.48 4.33 -14.38
CA SER A 229 7.12 3.50 -15.40
C SER A 229 8.34 4.18 -15.99
N ALA A 230 9.46 3.45 -16.04
CA ALA A 230 10.68 3.90 -16.68
C ALA A 230 10.69 3.68 -18.21
N VAL A 231 9.67 3.05 -18.79
CA VAL A 231 9.67 2.61 -20.21
C VAL A 231 10.04 3.73 -21.18
N ASN A 232 9.54 4.94 -20.98
CA ASN A 232 9.86 6.07 -21.86
C ASN A 232 11.31 6.54 -21.72
N TYR A 233 11.95 6.35 -20.55
CA TYR A 233 13.39 6.56 -20.41
C TYR A 233 14.21 5.44 -21.06
N LEU A 234 13.74 4.20 -21.03
CA LEU A 234 14.41 3.07 -21.70
C LEU A 234 14.36 3.22 -23.23
N ASN A 235 13.27 3.76 -23.76
CA ASN A 235 13.05 3.99 -25.19
C ASN A 235 13.52 5.37 -25.69
N ASP A 236 14.06 6.22 -24.80
CA ASP A 236 14.56 7.53 -25.18
C ASP A 236 15.77 7.41 -26.13
N PRO A 237 15.90 8.24 -27.18
CA PRO A 237 17.02 8.16 -28.12
C PRO A 237 18.40 8.43 -27.49
N TYR A 238 18.46 9.05 -26.30
CA TYR A 238 19.70 9.22 -25.53
C TYR A 238 19.97 8.07 -24.55
N SER A 239 19.06 7.11 -24.46
CA SER A 239 19.20 5.92 -23.64
C SER A 239 19.82 4.78 -24.44
N THR A 240 20.76 4.06 -23.83
CA THR A 240 21.38 2.89 -24.46
C THR A 240 21.61 1.79 -23.45
N LYS A 241 21.06 0.61 -23.72
CA LYS A 241 21.34 -0.60 -22.93
C LYS A 241 22.78 -1.03 -23.14
N VAL A 242 23.50 -1.29 -22.06
CA VAL A 242 24.91 -1.71 -22.09
C VAL A 242 25.10 -3.04 -21.38
N GLY A 243 26.12 -3.81 -21.81
CA GLY A 243 26.40 -5.14 -21.25
C GLY A 243 27.27 -5.13 -19.99
N THR A 244 27.98 -4.03 -19.71
CA THR A 244 28.94 -3.96 -18.61
C THR A 244 28.55 -2.85 -17.63
N PRO A 245 28.39 -3.14 -16.33
CA PRO A 245 28.09 -2.14 -15.32
C PRO A 245 29.29 -1.21 -15.09
N SER A 246 29.03 0.07 -14.90
CA SER A 246 30.02 1.06 -14.46
C SER A 246 29.33 2.12 -13.59
N PRO A 247 30.08 2.81 -12.71
CA PRO A 247 29.52 3.90 -11.91
C PRO A 247 28.79 4.95 -12.77
N GLY A 248 27.67 5.47 -12.26
CA GLY A 248 26.82 6.46 -12.92
C GLY A 248 25.76 5.88 -13.86
N LEU A 249 25.90 4.62 -14.30
CA LEU A 249 24.86 3.97 -15.10
C LEU A 249 23.60 3.72 -14.28
N LYS A 250 22.47 3.61 -14.98
CA LYS A 250 21.18 3.24 -14.38
C LYS A 250 21.02 1.73 -14.40
N ILE A 251 20.34 1.21 -13.40
CA ILE A 251 19.86 -0.16 -13.42
C ILE A 251 18.35 -0.20 -13.58
N TYR A 252 17.87 -1.25 -14.24
CA TYR A 252 16.45 -1.57 -14.34
C TYR A 252 16.27 -3.06 -14.08
N TYR A 253 15.47 -3.40 -13.06
CA TYR A 253 15.05 -4.78 -12.82
C TYR A 253 13.84 -5.03 -13.71
N ASP A 254 14.07 -5.76 -14.80
CA ASP A 254 13.01 -6.08 -15.75
C ASP A 254 12.07 -7.11 -15.13
N ASP A 255 10.76 -6.88 -15.27
CA ASP A 255 9.76 -7.89 -14.94
C ASP A 255 9.11 -8.36 -16.24
N THR A 256 9.50 -9.55 -16.70
CA THR A 256 8.87 -10.20 -17.84
C THR A 256 7.49 -10.76 -17.49
N ARG A 257 6.98 -10.56 -16.26
CA ARG A 257 5.67 -11.04 -15.81
C ARG A 257 4.64 -9.90 -15.93
N PRO A 258 3.63 -10.02 -16.80
CA PRO A 258 2.73 -8.93 -17.18
C PRO A 258 1.71 -8.50 -16.10
N GLN A 259 1.89 -8.86 -14.83
CA GLN A 259 0.87 -8.67 -13.78
C GLN A 259 1.38 -8.01 -12.49
N ILE A 260 2.64 -7.57 -12.41
CA ILE A 260 3.14 -6.88 -11.23
C ILE A 260 3.89 -5.61 -11.66
N ASP A 261 3.36 -4.44 -11.29
CA ASP A 261 3.99 -3.11 -11.45
C ASP A 261 5.20 -2.94 -10.48
N ASP A 262 6.05 -3.96 -10.39
CA ASP A 262 7.11 -4.10 -9.38
C ASP A 262 8.51 -3.81 -9.97
N ASN A 263 8.60 -3.24 -11.16
CA ASN A 263 9.89 -2.92 -11.76
C ASN A 263 10.65 -1.89 -10.90
N HIS A 264 11.98 -1.96 -10.92
CA HIS A 264 12.82 -1.17 -9.99
C HIS A 264 13.95 -0.48 -10.73
N SER A 265 14.34 0.69 -10.25
CA SER A 265 15.45 1.46 -10.83
C SER A 265 16.41 1.99 -9.77
N GLY A 266 17.66 2.16 -10.18
CA GLY A 266 18.70 2.71 -9.32
C GLY A 266 19.86 3.25 -10.12
N ILE A 267 20.86 3.77 -9.41
CA ILE A 267 22.10 4.28 -10.01
C ILE A 267 23.26 3.48 -9.44
N ILE A 268 24.13 2.99 -10.33
CA ILE A 268 25.36 2.30 -9.92
C ILE A 268 26.28 3.31 -9.25
N VAL A 269 26.62 3.05 -7.99
CA VAL A 269 27.55 3.85 -7.19
C VAL A 269 28.98 3.36 -7.39
N SER A 270 29.19 2.05 -7.34
CA SER A 270 30.49 1.44 -7.54
C SER A 270 30.38 0.03 -8.13
N VAL A 271 31.46 -0.41 -8.77
CA VAL A 271 31.60 -1.75 -9.31
C VAL A 271 32.93 -2.31 -8.86
N THR A 272 32.91 -3.48 -8.24
CA THR A 272 34.11 -4.26 -7.90
C THR A 272 34.16 -5.53 -8.76
N SER A 273 35.19 -6.35 -8.59
CA SER A 273 35.31 -7.63 -9.30
C SER A 273 34.19 -8.63 -8.94
N SER A 274 33.51 -8.44 -7.81
CA SER A 274 32.50 -9.38 -7.31
C SER A 274 31.11 -8.77 -7.08
N GLN A 275 30.98 -7.44 -7.07
CA GLN A 275 29.73 -6.77 -6.69
C GLN A 275 29.48 -5.50 -7.50
N VAL A 276 28.21 -5.24 -7.76
CA VAL A 276 27.70 -3.97 -8.25
C VAL A 276 26.91 -3.33 -7.12
N ILE A 277 27.36 -2.17 -6.64
CA ILE A 277 26.70 -1.40 -5.58
C ILE A 277 25.82 -0.33 -6.23
N VAL A 278 24.59 -0.22 -5.74
CA VAL A 278 23.54 0.60 -6.32
C VAL A 278 22.91 1.44 -5.23
N ALA A 279 22.67 2.72 -5.53
CA ALA A 279 21.79 3.57 -4.74
C ALA A 279 20.38 3.55 -5.35
N SER A 280 19.37 3.20 -4.56
CA SER A 280 17.97 3.24 -5.00
C SER A 280 17.00 3.51 -3.85
N LYS A 281 15.84 4.07 -4.20
CA LYS A 281 14.74 4.36 -3.27
C LYS A 281 13.87 3.12 -3.13
N TRP A 282 13.50 2.74 -1.91
CA TRP A 282 12.66 1.56 -1.67
C TRP A 282 11.24 1.99 -1.31
N GLY A 283 10.36 1.97 -2.31
CA GLY A 283 8.98 2.46 -2.20
C GLY A 283 8.95 3.89 -1.67
N GLU A 284 8.05 4.15 -0.71
CA GLU A 284 7.98 5.42 0.02
C GLU A 284 8.90 5.47 1.25
N SER A 285 9.72 4.44 1.46
CA SER A 285 10.64 4.33 2.60
C SER A 285 12.03 4.91 2.27
N ILE A 286 13.11 4.24 2.66
CA ILE A 286 14.49 4.75 2.63
C ILE A 286 15.10 4.85 1.23
N LEU A 287 16.10 5.73 1.09
CA LEU A 287 17.11 5.65 0.02
C LEU A 287 18.30 4.86 0.56
N ALA A 288 18.76 3.83 -0.15
CA ALA A 288 19.80 2.94 0.36
C ALA A 288 20.85 2.57 -0.71
N GLU A 289 22.09 2.36 -0.27
CA GLU A 289 23.15 1.68 -1.01
C GLU A 289 23.11 0.18 -0.70
N HIS A 290 22.97 -0.64 -1.72
CA HIS A 290 22.89 -2.08 -1.62
C HIS A 290 23.55 -2.77 -2.81
N THR A 291 23.88 -4.05 -2.68
CA THR A 291 24.23 -4.87 -3.85
C THR A 291 22.99 -5.12 -4.70
N THR A 292 23.16 -5.40 -5.99
CA THR A 292 22.05 -5.70 -6.89
C THR A 292 21.11 -6.82 -6.42
N THR A 293 21.57 -7.71 -5.53
CA THR A 293 20.80 -8.84 -5.00
C THR A 293 20.28 -8.64 -3.56
N GLN A 294 20.79 -7.66 -2.82
CA GLN A 294 20.38 -7.37 -1.43
C GLN A 294 19.35 -6.25 -1.37
N CYS A 295 18.22 -6.43 -2.05
CA CYS A 295 17.09 -5.50 -2.01
C CYS A 295 15.78 -6.27 -2.16
N PRO A 296 14.65 -5.70 -1.72
CA PRO A 296 13.34 -6.36 -1.83
C PRO A 296 12.91 -6.64 -3.28
N TYR A 297 13.50 -5.93 -4.25
CA TYR A 297 13.14 -6.03 -5.66
C TYR A 297 13.87 -7.15 -6.42
N TYR A 298 14.87 -7.80 -5.81
CA TYR A 298 15.60 -8.90 -6.44
C TYR A 298 14.96 -10.23 -6.07
N ASN A 299 14.27 -10.85 -7.03
CA ASN A 299 13.74 -12.20 -6.92
C ASN A 299 14.10 -13.01 -8.17
N SER A 300 15.42 -13.18 -8.40
CA SER A 300 15.99 -13.80 -9.61
C SER A 300 15.60 -13.08 -10.92
N ARG A 301 15.39 -11.77 -10.84
CA ARG A 301 15.03 -10.93 -11.99
C ARG A 301 16.26 -10.57 -12.82
N ASP A 302 16.03 -10.36 -14.12
CA ASP A 302 17.06 -9.87 -15.03
C ASP A 302 17.38 -8.40 -14.74
N ILE A 303 18.67 -8.12 -14.59
CA ILE A 303 19.17 -6.78 -14.30
C ILE A 303 19.77 -6.20 -15.57
N GLN A 304 19.19 -5.08 -15.99
CA GLN A 304 19.63 -4.36 -17.17
C GLN A 304 20.43 -3.12 -16.75
N TYR A 305 21.46 -2.79 -17.53
CA TYR A 305 22.28 -1.60 -17.33
C TYR A 305 22.05 -0.62 -18.47
N TRP A 306 21.87 0.65 -18.13
CA TRP A 306 21.50 1.69 -19.08
C TRP A 306 22.37 2.93 -18.91
N ARG A 307 22.82 3.49 -20.03
CA ARG A 307 23.41 4.83 -20.11
C ARG A 307 22.31 5.79 -20.52
N TYR A 308 22.11 6.86 -19.75
CA TYR A 308 21.15 7.92 -19.99
C TYR A 308 21.69 9.25 -19.45
#